data_AF-A0A7S3B6M9-F1
#
_entry.id   AF-A0A7S3B6M9-F1
#
_cell.length_a   1.000
_cell.length_b   1.000
_cell.length_c   1.000
_cell.angle_alpha   90.00
_cell.angle_beta   90.00
_cell.angle_gamma   90.00
#
_symmetry.space_group_name_H-M   'P 1'
#
loop_
_entity.id
_entity.type
_entity.pdbx_description
1 polymer ?
#
loop_
_entity_poly.entity_id
_entity_poly.type
_entity_poly.pdbx_seq_one_letter_code
_entity_poly.pdbx_strand_id
1 'polypeptide(L)'
;TEPLPCGDEQVAGLSCYLDPDCAAGGWGCGAMGHKLCRACGVGSDYPDCPSLGKTSPPPPPPSVSSPEVRTLQVSLYQGWTWISLNVELADMSVRAVMGDLPLQAEDMLKSQGEFTNFYAGYGFYGTLAMMSTSEMFALKLSTAATLQLQGTPVSLPKSVTLNSGWTWLSHPYATGLTLRVGAPDLEGGYAGDDQYKSQFSFAQYYAGYGWYGTLTTLEPGAGYRVKIGTGGRAVFKPSQP
;
A
#
# COMPACT_ATOMS: atom_id res chain seq x y z
N THR A 1 41.00 1.49 25.77
CA THR A 1 40.71 2.49 26.81
C THR A 1 41.17 3.83 26.30
N GLU A 2 40.33 4.51 25.54
CA GLU A 2 40.56 5.91 25.17
C GLU A 2 40.47 6.75 26.46
N PRO A 3 41.48 7.58 26.78
CA PRO A 3 41.38 8.46 27.94
C PRO A 3 40.29 9.51 27.66
N LEU A 4 39.32 9.63 28.57
CA LEU A 4 38.25 10.63 28.53
C LEU A 4 38.84 12.02 28.27
N PRO A 5 38.29 12.79 27.31
CA PRO A 5 38.84 14.08 26.92
C PRO A 5 38.47 15.12 27.98
N CYS A 6 39.39 15.32 28.94
CA CYS A 6 39.24 16.20 30.10
C CYS A 6 38.15 15.69 31.08
N GLY A 7 38.56 15.07 32.19
CA GLY A 7 37.61 14.45 33.15
C GLY A 7 36.61 15.45 33.75
N ASP A 8 35.40 14.96 34.04
CA ASP A 8 34.28 15.70 34.68
C ASP A 8 34.55 16.17 36.13
N GLU A 9 35.78 16.08 36.62
CA GLU A 9 36.16 16.62 37.91
C GLU A 9 36.41 18.13 37.76
N GLN A 10 35.41 18.92 38.15
CA GLN A 10 35.54 20.34 38.43
C GLN A 10 36.73 20.59 39.36
N VAL A 11 37.89 20.89 38.78
CA VAL A 11 39.09 21.27 39.52
C VAL A 11 38.81 22.61 40.16
N ALA A 12 38.57 22.66 41.47
CA ALA A 12 38.52 23.89 42.26
C ALA A 12 37.70 25.05 41.60
N GLY A 13 36.57 24.72 40.94
CA GLY A 13 35.67 25.70 40.32
C GLY A 13 36.05 26.18 38.90
N LEU A 14 36.99 25.55 38.20
CA LEU A 14 37.41 25.91 36.83
C LEU A 14 36.71 25.06 35.77
N SER A 15 36.32 25.67 34.64
CA SER A 15 35.83 24.99 33.44
C SER A 15 36.98 24.72 32.47
N CYS A 16 36.95 23.61 31.71
CA CYS A 16 38.02 23.23 30.77
C CYS A 16 37.45 22.77 29.42
N TYR A 17 38.22 22.91 28.34
CA TYR A 17 37.88 22.36 27.01
C TYR A 17 39.10 21.74 26.31
N LEU A 18 38.84 20.91 25.29
CA LEU A 18 39.87 20.26 24.48
C LEU A 18 40.47 21.26 23.47
N ASP A 19 41.79 21.45 23.54
CA ASP A 19 42.55 22.33 22.64
C ASP A 19 43.77 21.59 22.07
N PRO A 20 43.77 21.21 20.78
CA PRO A 20 44.88 20.50 20.13
C PRO A 20 46.20 21.29 20.09
N ASP A 21 46.14 22.63 20.14
CA ASP A 21 47.31 23.51 20.08
C ASP A 21 47.99 23.68 21.46
N CYS A 22 47.40 23.09 22.51
CA CYS A 22 47.85 23.19 23.90
C CYS A 22 49.11 22.33 24.23
N ALA A 23 49.69 21.66 23.24
CA ALA A 23 50.85 20.78 23.39
C ALA A 23 52.15 21.49 23.80
N ALA A 24 52.26 22.82 23.63
CA ALA A 24 53.50 23.58 23.84
C ALA A 24 53.73 24.11 25.27
N GLY A 25 52.76 23.96 26.20
CA GLY A 25 52.89 24.35 27.61
C GLY A 25 52.84 25.87 27.86
N GLY A 26 51.98 26.30 28.78
CA GLY A 26 51.76 27.71 29.15
C GLY A 26 50.70 27.87 30.25
N TRP A 27 50.34 29.09 30.62
CA TRP A 27 49.32 29.35 31.66
C TRP A 27 47.97 28.72 31.26
N GLY A 28 47.52 27.75 32.05
CA GLY A 28 46.27 27.00 31.82
C GLY A 28 46.37 25.79 30.88
N CYS A 29 47.55 25.50 30.30
CA CYS A 29 47.77 24.36 29.39
C CYS A 29 48.51 23.21 30.08
N GLY A 30 48.02 21.98 29.95
CA GLY A 30 48.60 20.80 30.61
C GLY A 30 48.07 20.54 32.02
N ALA A 31 46.90 21.07 32.36
CA ALA A 31 46.25 20.85 33.64
C ALA A 31 46.13 19.35 33.94
N MET A 32 46.51 18.96 35.16
CA MET A 32 46.48 17.56 35.63
C MET A 32 47.28 16.55 34.78
N GLY A 33 48.23 17.01 33.96
CA GLY A 33 49.05 16.15 33.10
C GLY A 33 48.44 15.85 31.72
N HIS A 34 47.29 16.44 31.40
CA HIS A 34 46.64 16.27 30.09
C HIS A 34 47.08 17.36 29.11
N LYS A 35 47.96 17.00 28.17
CA LYS A 35 48.59 17.91 27.20
C LYS A 35 47.63 18.56 26.18
N LEU A 36 46.35 18.16 26.18
CA LEU A 36 45.33 18.62 25.24
C LEU A 36 44.17 19.37 25.92
N CYS A 37 44.27 19.67 27.22
CA CYS A 37 43.21 20.36 27.97
C CYS A 37 43.65 21.77 28.37
N ARG A 38 42.78 22.77 28.14
CA ARG A 38 42.94 24.17 28.54
C ARG A 38 41.83 24.61 29.49
N ALA A 39 42.17 25.34 30.56
CA ALA A 39 41.20 25.96 31.46
C ALA A 39 40.62 27.27 30.89
N CYS A 40 39.35 27.55 31.16
CA CYS A 40 38.59 28.71 30.67
C CYS A 40 37.61 29.25 31.72
N GLY A 41 37.20 30.51 31.57
CA GLY A 41 36.06 31.09 32.30
C GLY A 41 36.31 31.59 33.73
N VAL A 42 37.56 31.87 34.14
CA VAL A 42 37.88 32.42 35.47
C VAL A 42 38.77 33.65 35.37
N GLY A 43 38.28 34.83 35.77
CA GLY A 43 39.08 36.07 35.79
C GLY A 43 39.46 36.60 34.40
N SER A 44 40.22 37.70 34.35
CA SER A 44 40.68 38.33 33.10
C SER A 44 41.86 37.61 32.43
N ASP A 45 42.47 36.66 33.12
CA ASP A 45 43.71 36.00 32.69
C ASP A 45 43.45 34.69 31.92
N TYR A 46 42.20 34.25 31.83
CA TYR A 46 41.79 33.03 31.12
C TYR A 46 40.83 33.35 29.97
N PRO A 47 40.89 32.59 28.86
CA PRO A 47 39.96 32.77 27.76
C PRO A 47 38.53 32.35 28.16
N ASP A 48 37.54 32.93 27.49
CA ASP A 48 36.15 32.49 27.60
C ASP A 48 36.01 31.04 27.12
N CYS A 49 35.15 30.27 27.78
CA CYS A 49 34.87 28.91 27.35
C CYS A 49 34.13 28.94 26.01
N PRO A 50 34.54 28.12 25.03
CA PRO A 50 33.75 27.96 23.82
C PRO A 50 32.37 27.46 24.23
N SER A 51 31.33 28.21 23.86
CA SER A 51 29.96 27.77 24.08
C SER A 51 29.80 26.46 23.32
N LEU A 52 29.69 25.34 24.03
CA LEU A 52 29.25 24.08 23.45
C LEU A 52 27.86 24.34 22.88
N GLY A 53 27.82 24.66 21.58
CA GLY A 53 26.58 24.87 20.86
C GLY A 53 25.74 23.62 21.11
N LYS A 54 24.53 23.81 21.66
CA LYS A 54 23.57 22.72 21.82
C LYS A 54 23.40 22.11 20.44
N THR A 55 24.02 20.98 20.19
CA THR A 55 23.75 20.19 19.00
C THR A 55 22.27 19.86 19.08
N SER A 56 21.53 20.27 18.05
CA SER A 56 20.14 19.84 17.93
C SER A 56 20.09 18.32 18.09
N PRO A 57 19.08 17.77 18.79
CA PRO A 57 18.91 16.33 18.84
C PRO A 57 18.96 15.78 17.41
N PRO A 58 19.60 14.61 17.18
CA PRO A 58 19.54 13.98 15.87
C PRO A 58 18.08 13.88 15.45
N PRO A 59 17.78 14.13 14.15
CA PRO A 59 16.40 14.01 13.67
C PRO A 59 15.87 12.63 14.07
N PRO A 60 14.61 12.54 14.54
CA PRO A 60 14.03 11.25 14.88
C PRO A 60 14.23 10.29 13.69
N PRO A 61 14.52 9.00 13.93
CA PRO A 61 14.62 8.03 12.86
C PRO A 61 13.36 8.10 11.99
N PRO A 62 13.47 7.94 10.66
CA PRO A 62 12.32 7.98 9.79
C PRO A 62 11.26 7.03 10.33
N SER A 63 10.07 7.57 10.59
CA SER A 63 8.94 6.79 11.06
C SER A 63 8.64 5.75 9.99
N VAL A 64 8.97 4.49 10.25
CA VAL A 64 8.53 3.38 9.39
C VAL A 64 7.02 3.31 9.57
N SER A 65 6.28 3.92 8.65
CA SER A 65 4.83 3.82 8.62
C SER A 65 4.48 2.34 8.50
N SER A 66 3.79 1.79 9.51
CA SER A 66 3.20 0.45 9.40
C SER A 66 2.40 0.39 8.10
N PRO A 67 2.54 -0.66 7.28
CA PRO A 67 1.74 -0.79 6.08
C PRO A 67 0.26 -0.74 6.49
N GLU A 68 -0.52 0.08 5.78
CA GLU A 68 -1.96 0.15 5.97
C GLU A 68 -2.54 -1.20 5.56
N VAL A 69 -3.24 -1.85 6.48
CA VAL A 69 -3.89 -3.13 6.24
C VAL A 69 -5.40 -2.91 6.21
N ARG A 70 -6.06 -3.45 5.18
CA ARG A 70 -7.53 -3.38 5.03
C ARG A 70 -8.13 -4.77 4.94
N THR A 71 -9.42 -4.86 5.29
CA THR A 71 -10.22 -6.07 5.16
C THR A 71 -11.17 -5.95 3.98
N LEU A 72 -11.15 -6.94 3.10
CA LEU A 72 -12.19 -7.19 2.11
C LEU A 72 -13.09 -8.30 2.64
N GLN A 73 -14.41 -8.07 2.62
CA GLN A 73 -15.40 -9.07 2.96
C GLN A 73 -16.45 -9.16 1.85
N VAL A 74 -16.68 -10.36 1.33
CA VAL A 74 -17.61 -10.61 0.22
C VAL A 74 -18.53 -11.77 0.57
N SER A 75 -19.84 -11.56 0.46
CA SER A 75 -20.81 -12.65 0.57
C SER A 75 -20.85 -13.44 -0.73
N LEU A 76 -20.62 -14.75 -0.64
CA LEU A 76 -20.59 -15.67 -1.77
C LEU A 76 -21.82 -16.57 -1.74
N TYR A 77 -22.56 -16.60 -2.83
CA TYR A 77 -23.76 -17.40 -2.95
C TYR A 77 -23.44 -18.83 -3.39
N GLN A 78 -24.35 -19.76 -3.08
CA GLN A 78 -24.40 -21.03 -3.79
C GLN A 78 -24.63 -20.75 -5.28
N GLY A 79 -23.87 -21.42 -6.14
CA GLY A 79 -23.81 -21.13 -7.56
C GLY A 79 -22.78 -20.04 -7.87
N TRP A 80 -23.03 -19.27 -8.92
CA TRP A 80 -22.08 -18.29 -9.42
C TRP A 80 -22.15 -16.97 -8.66
N THR A 81 -21.00 -16.42 -8.30
CA THR A 81 -20.81 -15.05 -7.82
C THR A 81 -19.68 -14.40 -8.62
N TRP A 82 -19.88 -13.17 -9.12
CA TRP A 82 -18.79 -12.40 -9.74
C TRP A 82 -18.12 -11.52 -8.68
N ILE A 83 -16.83 -11.74 -8.48
CA ILE A 83 -16.05 -11.08 -7.43
C ILE A 83 -14.85 -10.34 -8.00
N SER A 84 -14.33 -9.38 -7.25
CA SER A 84 -13.01 -8.81 -7.50
C SER A 84 -12.32 -8.49 -6.19
N LEU A 85 -10.99 -8.29 -6.25
CA LEU A 85 -10.17 -8.02 -5.08
C LEU A 85 -9.74 -6.55 -5.05
N ASN A 86 -9.89 -5.91 -3.90
CA ASN A 86 -9.41 -4.54 -3.62
C ASN A 86 -8.31 -4.51 -2.54
N VAL A 87 -7.80 -5.67 -2.15
CA VAL A 87 -6.64 -5.86 -1.28
C VAL A 87 -5.68 -6.85 -1.95
N GLU A 88 -4.39 -6.59 -1.80
CA GLU A 88 -3.29 -7.42 -2.28
C GLU A 88 -2.71 -8.19 -1.09
N LEU A 89 -2.63 -9.52 -1.21
CA LEU A 89 -2.00 -10.39 -0.22
C LEU A 89 -0.51 -10.56 -0.55
N ALA A 90 0.28 -11.02 0.42
CA ALA A 90 1.67 -11.41 0.16
C ALA A 90 1.78 -12.61 -0.79
N ASP A 91 0.79 -13.51 -0.76
CA ASP A 91 0.63 -14.63 -1.68
C ASP A 91 -0.73 -14.51 -2.37
N MET A 92 -0.70 -14.25 -3.68
CA MET A 92 -1.89 -14.12 -4.52
C MET A 92 -2.23 -15.42 -5.26
N SER A 93 -1.64 -16.55 -4.87
CA SER A 93 -2.06 -17.84 -5.40
C SER A 93 -3.53 -18.12 -5.07
N VAL A 94 -4.23 -18.83 -5.96
CA VAL A 94 -5.63 -19.20 -5.72
C VAL A 94 -5.79 -19.95 -4.39
N ARG A 95 -4.80 -20.80 -4.04
CA ARG A 95 -4.77 -21.51 -2.76
C ARG A 95 -4.76 -20.55 -1.57
N ALA A 96 -3.92 -19.51 -1.60
CA ALA A 96 -3.82 -18.56 -0.50
C ALA A 96 -5.09 -17.70 -0.36
N VAL A 97 -5.63 -17.21 -1.47
CA VAL A 97 -6.80 -16.33 -1.46
C VAL A 97 -8.08 -17.09 -1.10
N MET A 98 -8.24 -18.33 -1.57
CA MET A 98 -9.48 -19.10 -1.40
C MET A 98 -9.42 -20.13 -0.26
N GLY A 99 -8.28 -20.23 0.43
CA GLY A 99 -7.96 -21.35 1.32
C GLY A 99 -8.87 -21.50 2.55
N ASP A 100 -9.43 -20.39 3.04
CA ASP A 100 -10.29 -20.37 4.23
C ASP A 100 -11.77 -20.66 3.91
N LEU A 101 -12.12 -20.78 2.62
CA LEU A 101 -13.48 -21.12 2.22
C LEU A 101 -13.77 -22.61 2.43
N PRO A 102 -15.01 -22.99 2.79
CA PRO A 102 -15.43 -24.37 2.96
C PRO A 102 -15.66 -25.07 1.59
N LEU A 103 -14.63 -25.08 0.74
CA LEU A 103 -14.70 -25.55 -0.64
C LEU A 103 -15.11 -27.03 -0.74
N GLN A 104 -15.97 -27.32 -1.71
CA GLN A 104 -16.42 -28.67 -2.04
C GLN A 104 -15.89 -29.10 -3.40
N ALA A 105 -15.88 -30.41 -3.67
CA ALA A 105 -15.53 -30.92 -4.98
C ALA A 105 -16.40 -30.26 -6.07
N GLU A 106 -15.78 -29.91 -7.20
CA GLU A 106 -16.40 -29.20 -8.34
C GLU A 106 -16.71 -27.71 -8.12
N ASP A 107 -16.32 -27.12 -6.98
CA ASP A 107 -16.23 -25.66 -6.86
C ASP A 107 -15.21 -25.14 -7.88
N MET A 108 -15.53 -24.02 -8.53
CA MET A 108 -14.76 -23.55 -9.68
C MET A 108 -14.50 -22.05 -9.59
N LEU A 109 -13.29 -21.65 -9.93
CA LEU A 109 -12.92 -20.25 -10.12
C LEU A 109 -12.51 -20.02 -11.58
N LYS A 110 -12.98 -18.91 -12.16
CA LYS A 110 -12.64 -18.50 -13.52
C LYS A 110 -12.15 -17.06 -13.56
N SER A 111 -11.12 -16.82 -14.37
CA SER A 111 -10.81 -15.50 -14.91
C SER A 111 -11.41 -15.36 -16.32
N GLN A 112 -11.05 -14.30 -17.04
CA GLN A 112 -11.51 -14.13 -18.42
C GLN A 112 -10.99 -15.22 -19.37
N GLY A 113 -9.77 -15.71 -19.13
CA GLY A 113 -9.08 -16.67 -20.02
C GLY A 113 -8.73 -18.01 -19.36
N GLU A 114 -8.78 -18.10 -18.03
CA GLU A 114 -8.31 -19.25 -17.27
C GLU A 114 -9.37 -19.75 -16.31
N PHE A 115 -9.18 -20.97 -15.81
CA PHE A 115 -10.06 -21.57 -14.82
C PHE A 115 -9.30 -22.54 -13.93
N THR A 116 -9.88 -22.85 -12.78
CA THR A 116 -9.44 -23.93 -11.90
C THR A 116 -10.62 -24.52 -11.15
N ASN A 117 -10.61 -25.83 -10.96
CA ASN A 117 -11.61 -26.56 -10.18
C ASN A 117 -10.98 -27.05 -8.88
N PHE A 118 -11.76 -27.06 -7.81
CA PHE A 118 -11.34 -27.62 -6.53
C PHE A 118 -11.67 -29.12 -6.46
N TYR A 119 -10.65 -29.90 -6.13
CA TYR A 119 -10.75 -31.34 -5.89
C TYR A 119 -10.48 -31.61 -4.40
N ALA A 120 -11.48 -32.15 -3.70
CA ALA A 120 -11.36 -32.46 -2.27
C ALA A 120 -10.15 -33.38 -2.01
N GLY A 121 -9.28 -32.98 -1.06
CA GLY A 121 -8.05 -33.71 -0.72
C GLY A 121 -6.84 -33.41 -1.62
N TYR A 122 -7.02 -32.78 -2.78
CA TYR A 122 -5.94 -32.46 -3.72
C TYR A 122 -5.74 -30.95 -3.92
N GLY A 123 -6.81 -30.15 -3.80
CA GLY A 123 -6.78 -28.70 -3.99
C GLY A 123 -7.20 -28.26 -5.39
N PHE A 124 -6.73 -27.09 -5.82
CA PHE A 124 -7.08 -26.47 -7.09
C PHE A 124 -6.30 -27.09 -8.26
N TYR A 125 -7.00 -27.40 -9.35
CA TYR A 125 -6.41 -27.90 -10.60
C TYR A 125 -7.04 -27.22 -11.82
N GLY A 126 -6.17 -26.64 -12.66
CA GLY A 126 -6.55 -25.92 -13.87
C GLY A 126 -5.45 -24.96 -14.30
N THR A 127 -5.78 -24.05 -15.22
CA THR A 127 -4.84 -23.05 -15.74
C THR A 127 -4.72 -21.82 -14.84
N LEU A 128 -5.76 -21.49 -14.08
CA LEU A 128 -5.74 -20.34 -13.16
C LEU A 128 -5.00 -20.70 -11.87
N ALA A 129 -3.76 -20.25 -11.74
CA ALA A 129 -2.92 -20.48 -10.55
C ALA A 129 -2.84 -19.25 -9.62
N MET A 130 -3.01 -18.05 -10.18
CA MET A 130 -2.86 -16.77 -9.47
C MET A 130 -4.12 -15.92 -9.63
N MET A 131 -4.46 -15.18 -8.59
CA MET A 131 -5.47 -14.12 -8.66
C MET A 131 -4.78 -12.76 -8.74
N SER A 132 -5.53 -11.72 -9.10
CA SER A 132 -5.00 -10.36 -9.20
C SER A 132 -6.05 -9.35 -8.78
N THR A 133 -5.61 -8.14 -8.43
CA THR A 133 -6.52 -7.02 -8.14
C THR A 133 -6.94 -6.28 -9.41
N SER A 134 -6.57 -6.74 -10.60
CA SER A 134 -6.74 -6.03 -11.89
C SER A 134 -7.89 -6.56 -12.75
N GLU A 135 -8.40 -7.74 -12.43
CA GLU A 135 -9.50 -8.39 -13.14
C GLU A 135 -10.58 -8.84 -12.16
N MET A 136 -11.76 -9.15 -12.69
CA MET A 136 -12.77 -9.88 -11.92
C MET A 136 -12.61 -11.39 -12.09
N PHE A 137 -13.21 -12.14 -11.17
CA PHE A 137 -13.33 -13.58 -11.23
C PHE A 137 -14.78 -14.01 -11.10
N ALA A 138 -15.14 -15.11 -11.76
CA ALA A 138 -16.40 -15.80 -11.53
C ALA A 138 -16.13 -17.03 -10.66
N LEU A 139 -16.69 -17.04 -9.46
CA LEU A 139 -16.59 -18.13 -8.51
C LEU A 139 -17.91 -18.90 -8.48
N LYS A 140 -17.86 -20.22 -8.63
CA LYS A 140 -18.98 -21.12 -8.42
C LYS A 140 -18.75 -21.91 -7.15
N LEU A 141 -19.64 -21.77 -6.17
CA LEU A 141 -19.61 -22.56 -4.94
C LEU A 141 -20.81 -23.50 -4.83
N SER A 142 -20.57 -24.68 -4.26
CA SER A 142 -21.60 -25.65 -3.93
C SER A 142 -22.34 -25.29 -2.63
N THR A 143 -21.68 -24.55 -1.74
CA THR A 143 -22.23 -24.05 -0.48
C THR A 143 -21.91 -22.57 -0.35
N ALA A 144 -22.91 -21.75 -0.01
CA ALA A 144 -22.69 -20.32 0.25
C ALA A 144 -21.67 -20.12 1.38
N ALA A 145 -20.87 -19.06 1.28
CA ALA A 145 -19.81 -18.76 2.22
C ALA A 145 -19.53 -17.25 2.25
N THR A 146 -18.63 -16.83 3.14
CA THR A 146 -18.11 -15.45 3.17
C THR A 146 -16.61 -15.51 2.91
N LEU A 147 -16.17 -14.81 1.88
CA LEU A 147 -14.74 -14.57 1.66
C LEU A 147 -14.32 -13.40 2.53
N GLN A 148 -13.29 -13.59 3.35
CA GLN A 148 -12.69 -12.54 4.16
C GLN A 148 -11.19 -12.53 3.93
N LEU A 149 -10.67 -11.40 3.49
CA LEU A 149 -9.26 -11.23 3.14
C LEU A 149 -8.72 -10.00 3.83
N GLN A 150 -7.49 -10.11 4.34
CA GLN A 150 -6.78 -8.99 4.95
C GLN A 150 -5.46 -8.78 4.21
N GLY A 151 -5.24 -7.56 3.71
CA GLY A 151 -4.08 -7.27 2.87
C GLY A 151 -3.83 -5.78 2.68
N THR A 152 -2.86 -5.46 1.85
CA THR A 152 -2.51 -4.09 1.48
C THR A 152 -3.58 -3.55 0.52
N PRO A 153 -4.18 -2.37 0.75
CA PRO A 153 -5.16 -1.82 -0.17
C PRO A 153 -4.55 -1.57 -1.56
N VAL A 154 -5.36 -1.73 -2.60
CA VAL A 154 -4.93 -1.40 -3.97
C VAL A 154 -4.53 0.07 -4.06
N SER A 155 -3.30 0.32 -4.51
CA SER A 155 -2.80 1.67 -4.73
C SER A 155 -3.47 2.33 -5.93
N LEU A 156 -3.84 3.60 -5.78
CA LEU A 156 -4.46 4.42 -6.82
C LEU A 156 -3.59 5.68 -7.07
N PRO A 157 -3.48 6.17 -8.32
CA PRO A 157 -4.19 5.71 -9.50
C PRO A 157 -3.72 4.33 -10.01
N LYS A 158 -4.64 3.54 -10.57
CA LYS A 158 -4.34 2.22 -11.13
C LYS A 158 -4.66 2.18 -12.61
N SER A 159 -3.69 1.76 -13.42
CA SER A 159 -3.87 1.60 -14.87
C SER A 159 -4.39 0.20 -15.19
N VAL A 160 -5.33 0.11 -16.12
CA VAL A 160 -5.87 -1.13 -16.68
C VAL A 160 -6.03 -0.99 -18.19
N THR A 161 -6.17 -2.11 -18.89
CA THR A 161 -6.49 -2.12 -20.32
C THR A 161 -7.92 -2.60 -20.51
N LEU A 162 -8.73 -1.79 -21.18
CA LEU A 162 -10.04 -2.21 -21.67
C LEU A 162 -9.87 -2.69 -23.11
N ASN A 163 -10.21 -3.94 -23.38
CA ASN A 163 -10.13 -4.54 -24.71
C ASN A 163 -11.29 -4.02 -25.56
N SER A 164 -11.11 -4.01 -26.88
CA SER A 164 -12.27 -3.97 -27.77
C SER A 164 -13.11 -5.22 -27.53
N GLY A 165 -14.42 -5.05 -27.34
CA GLY A 165 -15.29 -6.10 -26.83
C GLY A 165 -15.27 -6.15 -25.30
N TRP A 166 -15.39 -7.36 -24.73
CA TRP A 166 -15.56 -7.53 -23.29
C TRP A 166 -14.22 -7.59 -22.54
N THR A 167 -14.14 -6.88 -21.42
CA THR A 167 -13.10 -7.01 -20.39
C THR A 167 -13.75 -7.37 -19.05
N TRP A 168 -13.17 -8.32 -18.33
CA TRP A 168 -13.51 -8.67 -16.95
C TRP A 168 -12.72 -7.76 -16.02
N LEU A 169 -13.41 -6.83 -15.36
CA LEU A 169 -12.79 -5.69 -14.67
C LEU A 169 -13.07 -5.73 -13.16
N SER A 170 -12.03 -5.47 -12.37
CA SER A 170 -12.13 -5.32 -10.92
C SER A 170 -12.67 -3.95 -10.48
N HIS A 171 -13.09 -3.86 -9.22
CA HIS A 171 -13.35 -2.59 -8.54
C HIS A 171 -12.33 -2.38 -7.41
N PRO A 172 -11.33 -1.50 -7.57
CA PRO A 172 -10.20 -1.40 -6.66
C PRO A 172 -10.50 -0.60 -5.38
N TYR A 173 -11.69 -0.01 -5.25
CA TYR A 173 -12.02 0.86 -4.12
C TYR A 173 -12.53 0.08 -2.92
N ALA A 174 -12.25 0.59 -1.71
CA ALA A 174 -12.72 0.01 -0.45
C ALA A 174 -14.20 0.33 -0.15
N THR A 175 -14.78 1.30 -0.86
CA THR A 175 -16.16 1.76 -0.67
C THR A 175 -16.96 1.65 -1.96
N GLY A 176 -18.28 1.64 -1.81
CA GLY A 176 -19.21 1.73 -2.94
C GLY A 176 -19.11 3.11 -3.58
N LEU A 177 -18.97 3.17 -4.90
CA LEU A 177 -18.93 4.41 -5.67
C LEU A 177 -19.99 4.39 -6.76
N THR A 178 -20.55 5.55 -7.08
CA THR A 178 -21.42 5.63 -8.27
C THR A 178 -20.65 5.20 -9.52
N LEU A 179 -21.32 4.60 -10.50
CA LEU A 179 -20.68 4.15 -11.75
C LEU A 179 -19.96 5.31 -12.46
N ARG A 180 -20.49 6.53 -12.38
CA ARG A 180 -19.86 7.74 -12.92
C ARG A 180 -18.49 8.04 -12.29
N VAL A 181 -18.32 7.76 -11.00
CA VAL A 181 -17.11 8.08 -10.25
C VAL A 181 -16.14 6.90 -10.18
N GLY A 182 -16.66 5.68 -10.03
CA GLY A 182 -15.85 4.47 -9.86
C GLY A 182 -15.39 3.81 -11.16
N ALA A 183 -16.03 4.10 -12.31
CA ALA A 183 -15.53 3.60 -13.59
C ALA A 183 -14.16 4.21 -13.92
N PRO A 184 -13.22 3.46 -14.52
CA PRO A 184 -11.93 4.01 -14.87
C PRO A 184 -12.08 5.06 -15.98
N ASP A 185 -11.20 6.06 -16.01
CA ASP A 185 -11.12 7.01 -17.10
C ASP A 185 -10.48 6.34 -18.32
N LEU A 186 -11.27 6.04 -19.35
CA LEU A 186 -10.77 5.50 -20.62
C LEU A 186 -10.11 6.62 -21.46
N GLU A 187 -8.89 6.39 -21.92
CA GLU A 187 -8.22 7.29 -22.88
C GLU A 187 -9.04 7.36 -24.18
N GLY A 188 -9.35 8.58 -24.64
CA GLY A 188 -10.27 8.80 -25.77
C GLY A 188 -11.76 8.87 -25.36
N GLY A 189 -12.09 8.54 -24.11
CA GLY A 189 -13.44 8.59 -23.57
C GLY A 189 -14.31 7.38 -23.96
N TYR A 190 -15.41 7.21 -23.24
CA TYR A 190 -16.43 6.22 -23.58
C TYR A 190 -17.26 6.69 -24.79
N ALA A 191 -17.65 5.73 -25.63
CA ALA A 191 -18.46 5.95 -26.82
C ALA A 191 -19.91 5.48 -26.61
N GLY A 192 -20.81 5.92 -27.50
CA GLY A 192 -22.17 5.41 -27.51
C GLY A 192 -22.20 3.88 -27.61
N ASP A 193 -23.11 3.25 -26.87
CA ASP A 193 -23.32 1.80 -26.80
C ASP A 193 -22.25 0.99 -26.04
N ASP A 194 -21.24 1.64 -25.46
CA ASP A 194 -20.37 0.99 -24.48
C ASP A 194 -21.21 0.50 -23.29
N GLN A 195 -20.87 -0.66 -22.72
CA GLN A 195 -21.67 -1.32 -21.68
C GLN A 195 -20.85 -1.59 -20.43
N TYR A 196 -21.50 -1.46 -19.28
CA TYR A 196 -20.97 -1.86 -17.98
C TYR A 196 -21.97 -2.79 -17.31
N LYS A 197 -21.53 -3.95 -16.84
CA LYS A 197 -22.42 -4.96 -16.25
C LYS A 197 -21.86 -5.50 -14.95
N SER A 198 -22.73 -5.61 -13.95
CA SER A 198 -22.53 -6.56 -12.85
C SER A 198 -23.21 -7.88 -13.19
N GLN A 199 -23.23 -8.81 -12.25
CA GLN A 199 -23.95 -10.07 -12.41
C GLN A 199 -25.47 -9.89 -12.55
N PHE A 200 -26.03 -8.82 -11.96
CA PHE A 200 -27.48 -8.60 -11.86
C PHE A 200 -27.97 -7.30 -12.51
N SER A 201 -27.07 -6.38 -12.83
CA SER A 201 -27.41 -5.06 -13.34
C SER A 201 -26.56 -4.67 -14.55
N PHE A 202 -27.03 -3.68 -15.30
CA PHE A 202 -26.32 -3.18 -16.48
C PHE A 202 -26.44 -1.66 -16.59
N ALA A 203 -25.50 -1.05 -17.30
CA ALA A 203 -25.55 0.31 -17.77
C ALA A 203 -25.00 0.37 -19.20
N GLN A 204 -25.51 1.32 -19.97
CA GLN A 204 -25.05 1.67 -21.31
C GLN A 204 -24.62 3.13 -21.31
N TYR A 205 -23.55 3.45 -22.03
CA TYR A 205 -23.07 4.80 -22.18
C TYR A 205 -23.81 5.53 -23.30
N TYR A 206 -24.30 6.72 -22.99
CA TYR A 206 -24.91 7.65 -23.94
C TYR A 206 -23.98 8.85 -24.12
N ALA A 207 -23.47 9.04 -25.33
CA ALA A 207 -22.53 10.11 -25.66
C ALA A 207 -23.10 11.49 -25.26
N GLY A 208 -22.31 12.27 -24.51
CA GLY A 208 -22.71 13.58 -23.99
C GLY A 208 -23.52 13.56 -22.69
N TYR A 209 -24.05 12.41 -22.25
CA TYR A 209 -24.87 12.30 -21.04
C TYR A 209 -24.22 11.42 -19.95
N GLY A 210 -23.61 10.30 -20.34
CA GLY A 210 -22.95 9.36 -19.42
C GLY A 210 -23.65 8.01 -19.35
N TRP A 211 -23.47 7.31 -18.22
CA TRP A 211 -24.01 5.97 -18.00
C TRP A 211 -25.49 5.97 -17.60
N TYR A 212 -26.29 5.11 -18.23
CA TYR A 212 -27.71 4.89 -17.91
C TYR A 212 -28.03 3.40 -17.81
N GLY A 213 -28.83 3.03 -16.82
CA GLY A 213 -29.31 1.66 -16.63
C GLY A 213 -29.58 1.35 -15.16
N THR A 214 -29.67 0.06 -14.83
CA THR A 214 -29.90 -0.42 -13.46
C THR A 214 -28.61 -0.51 -12.63
N LEU A 215 -27.43 -0.49 -13.26
CA LEU A 215 -26.16 -0.44 -12.55
C LEU A 215 -25.77 1.01 -12.26
N THR A 216 -26.11 1.48 -11.06
CA THR A 216 -25.82 2.86 -10.62
C THR A 216 -24.60 2.95 -9.71
N THR A 217 -24.25 1.85 -9.04
CA THR A 217 -23.18 1.78 -8.03
C THR A 217 -22.26 0.60 -8.30
N LEU A 218 -20.96 0.81 -8.08
CA LEU A 218 -19.92 -0.20 -8.06
C LEU A 218 -19.56 -0.49 -6.60
N GLU A 219 -19.83 -1.71 -6.15
CA GLU A 219 -19.60 -2.18 -4.79
C GLU A 219 -18.23 -2.85 -4.61
N PRO A 220 -17.59 -2.69 -3.43
CA PRO A 220 -16.38 -3.42 -3.06
C PRO A 220 -16.61 -4.93 -3.09
N GLY A 221 -15.64 -5.66 -3.63
CA GLY A 221 -15.71 -7.12 -3.73
C GLY A 221 -16.52 -7.66 -4.89
N ALA A 222 -17.31 -6.84 -5.59
CA ALA A 222 -18.07 -7.25 -6.76
C ALA A 222 -17.22 -7.22 -8.04
N GLY A 223 -17.51 -8.13 -8.96
CA GLY A 223 -16.88 -8.21 -10.28
C GLY A 223 -17.74 -7.59 -11.39
N TYR A 224 -17.08 -7.02 -12.41
CA TYR A 224 -17.77 -6.36 -13.52
C TYR A 224 -17.28 -6.82 -14.88
N ARG A 225 -18.15 -6.68 -15.87
CA ARG A 225 -17.81 -6.81 -17.28
C ARG A 225 -18.07 -5.51 -18.00
N VAL A 226 -17.07 -5.03 -18.73
CA VAL A 226 -17.17 -3.81 -19.52
C VAL A 226 -17.03 -4.17 -20.98
N LYS A 227 -17.93 -3.68 -21.84
CA LYS A 227 -17.83 -3.83 -23.29
C LYS A 227 -17.52 -2.47 -23.90
N ILE A 228 -16.38 -2.35 -24.55
CA ILE A 228 -15.96 -1.10 -25.21
C ILE A 228 -15.85 -1.33 -26.72
N GLY A 229 -16.30 -0.37 -27.52
CA GLY A 229 -16.10 -0.38 -28.97
C GLY A 229 -14.62 -0.29 -29.35
N THR A 230 -13.98 0.80 -28.95
CA THR A 230 -12.55 1.06 -29.16
C THR A 230 -11.80 0.87 -27.85
N GLY A 231 -11.11 -0.26 -27.72
CA GLY A 231 -10.30 -0.54 -26.53
C GLY A 231 -9.16 0.46 -26.34
N GLY A 232 -8.62 0.52 -25.13
CA GLY A 232 -7.58 1.47 -24.76
C GLY A 232 -7.13 1.33 -23.32
N ARG A 233 -6.14 2.14 -22.96
CA ARG A 233 -5.70 2.29 -21.57
C ARG A 233 -6.76 3.07 -20.80
N ALA A 234 -7.07 2.60 -19.59
CA ALA A 234 -7.97 3.30 -18.68
C ALA A 234 -7.34 3.41 -17.28
N VAL A 235 -7.75 4.41 -16.51
CA VAL A 235 -7.15 4.71 -15.21
C VAL A 235 -8.23 4.86 -14.13
N PHE A 236 -8.16 4.03 -13.09
CA PHE A 236 -8.88 4.30 -11.85
C PHE A 236 -8.22 5.45 -11.12
N LYS A 237 -8.98 6.50 -10.81
CA LYS A 237 -8.52 7.67 -10.06
C LYS A 237 -8.38 7.36 -8.57
N PRO A 238 -7.56 8.12 -7.82
CA PRO A 238 -7.62 8.09 -6.36
C PRO A 238 -9.07 8.29 -5.88
N SER A 239 -9.49 7.54 -4.85
CA SER A 239 -10.76 7.81 -4.18
C SER A 239 -10.74 9.24 -3.68
N GLN A 240 -11.70 10.07 -4.08
CA GLN A 240 -11.81 11.41 -3.52
C GLN A 240 -12.08 11.30 -2.01
N PRO A 241 -11.46 12.16 -1.18
CA PRO A 241 -11.73 12.21 0.25
C PRO A 241 -13.18 12.58 0.56
#